data_AF-A0A950ZQL2-F1
#
_entry.id   AF-A0A950ZQL2-F1
#
_cell.length_a   1.000
_cell.length_b   1.000
_cell.length_c   1.000
_cell.angle_alpha   90.00
_cell.angle_beta   90.00
_cell.angle_gamma   90.00
#
_symmetry.space_group_name_H-M   'P 1'
#
loop_
_entity.id
_entity.type
_entity.pdbx_description
1 polymer ?
#
loop_
_entity_poly.entity_id
_entity_poly.type
_entity_poly.pdbx_seq_one_letter_code
_entity_poly.pdbx_strand_id
1 'polypeptide(L)'
;MNWLLFWLVLHVLGAILAFGPTYAFPIIGDLAKRAPQHISFALRVQERVSSRIVLPLSASLAVSGVGLLFAAGVNLARTPYLWVAIALYLAGLANGLFILLPTGAKLVHMADAMTGARALASAGPGAAAAAPPAEFMALIKREQVFGAINGAIVFAIVTDDRQAGRDRPRPAVRLTVRTRC
;
A
#
# COMPACT_ATOMS: atom_id res chain seq x y z
N MET A 1 29.90 -12.61 -2.19
CA MET A 1 28.84 -11.58 -2.37
C MET A 1 28.16 -11.37 -1.04
N ASN A 2 27.95 -10.14 -0.60
CA ASN A 2 27.34 -9.87 0.70
C ASN A 2 25.82 -10.17 0.61
N TRP A 3 25.43 -11.41 0.88
CA TRP A 3 24.06 -11.93 0.67
C TRP A 3 23.01 -11.08 1.40
N LEU A 4 23.36 -10.60 2.60
CA LEU A 4 22.56 -9.65 3.35
C LEU A 4 22.24 -8.38 2.55
N LEU A 5 23.25 -7.80 1.89
CA LEU A 5 23.12 -6.56 1.14
C LEU A 5 22.27 -6.75 -0.13
N PHE A 6 22.38 -7.92 -0.75
CA PHE A 6 21.53 -8.31 -1.89
C PHE A 6 20.04 -8.34 -1.48
N TRP A 7 19.70 -9.06 -0.40
CA TRP A 7 18.32 -9.13 0.08
C TRP A 7 17.80 -7.79 0.57
N LEU A 8 18.65 -6.99 1.23
CA LEU A 8 18.28 -5.65 1.69
C LEU A 8 17.91 -4.73 0.53
N VAL A 9 18.76 -4.68 -0.50
CA VAL A 9 18.51 -3.87 -1.69
C VAL A 9 17.24 -4.32 -2.39
N LEU A 10 17.06 -5.64 -2.58
CA LEU A 10 15.85 -6.21 -3.20
C LEU A 10 14.59 -5.85 -2.41
N HIS A 11 14.65 -5.96 -1.08
CA HIS A 11 13.52 -5.68 -0.19
C HIS A 11 13.14 -4.19 -0.21
N VAL A 12 14.12 -3.30 -0.06
CA VAL A 12 13.87 -1.85 -0.05
C VAL A 12 13.38 -1.34 -1.41
N LEU A 13 13.98 -1.79 -2.51
CA LEU A 13 13.51 -1.45 -3.86
C LEU A 13 12.09 -1.98 -4.09
N GLY A 14 11.82 -3.22 -3.69
CA GLY A 14 10.49 -3.81 -3.73
C GLY A 14 9.46 -2.95 -2.99
N ALA A 15 9.79 -2.48 -1.79
CA ALA A 15 8.92 -1.61 -0.99
C ALA A 15 8.62 -0.28 -1.69
N ILE A 16 9.65 0.39 -2.19
CA ILE A 16 9.50 1.69 -2.86
C ILE A 16 8.63 1.55 -4.11
N LEU A 17 8.87 0.52 -4.92
CA LEU A 17 8.13 0.31 -6.16
C LEU A 17 6.70 -0.19 -5.93
N ALA A 18 6.46 -0.99 -4.87
CA ALA A 18 5.13 -1.47 -4.51
C ALA A 18 4.25 -0.36 -3.95
N PHE A 19 4.78 0.45 -3.03
CA PHE A 19 4.01 1.49 -2.33
C PHE A 19 4.07 2.85 -3.02
N GLY A 20 5.04 3.11 -3.89
CA GLY A 20 5.18 4.39 -4.60
C GLY A 20 3.90 4.82 -5.34
N PRO A 21 3.34 3.96 -6.22
CA PRO A 21 2.13 4.30 -6.97
C PRO A 21 0.89 4.51 -6.09
N THR A 22 0.80 3.83 -4.94
CA THR A 22 -0.39 3.90 -4.09
C THR A 22 -0.55 5.27 -3.43
N TYR A 23 0.54 6.03 -3.24
CA TYR A 23 0.49 7.42 -2.78
C TYR A 23 -0.19 8.37 -3.79
N ALA A 24 -0.24 8.02 -5.08
CA ALA A 24 -0.92 8.82 -6.08
C ALA A 24 -2.44 8.56 -6.11
N PHE A 25 -2.92 7.43 -5.58
CA PHE A 25 -4.34 7.04 -5.69
C PHE A 25 -5.32 8.03 -5.03
N PRO A 26 -5.05 8.62 -3.85
CA PRO A 26 -5.94 9.64 -3.28
C PRO A 26 -6.06 10.89 -4.16
N ILE A 27 -4.96 11.29 -4.80
CA ILE A 27 -4.92 12.46 -5.71
C ILE A 27 -5.75 12.16 -6.96
N ILE A 28 -5.52 10.99 -7.57
CA ILE A 28 -6.29 10.52 -8.72
C ILE A 28 -7.78 10.42 -8.36
N GLY A 29 -8.11 9.91 -7.17
CA GLY A 29 -9.48 9.79 -6.67
C GLY A 29 -10.16 11.15 -6.47
N ASP A 30 -9.46 12.16 -5.94
CA ASP A 30 -10.02 13.51 -5.81
C ASP A 30 -10.25 14.17 -7.17
N LEU A 31 -9.29 14.05 -8.09
CA LEU A 31 -9.44 14.55 -9.46
C LEU A 31 -10.59 13.87 -10.20
N ALA A 32 -10.77 12.57 -10.02
CA ALA A 32 -11.87 11.80 -10.61
C ALA A 32 -13.24 12.25 -10.09
N LYS A 33 -13.37 12.70 -8.83
CA LYS A 33 -14.62 13.30 -8.31
C LYS A 33 -14.97 14.60 -9.02
N ARG A 34 -13.97 15.42 -9.34
CA ARG A 34 -14.15 16.72 -10.01
C ARG A 34 -14.48 16.56 -11.50
N ALA A 35 -14.01 15.49 -12.11
CA ALA A 35 -14.22 15.18 -13.53
C ALA A 35 -14.86 13.79 -13.70
N PRO A 36 -16.18 13.65 -13.40
CA PRO A 36 -16.85 12.36 -13.32
C PRO A 36 -16.82 11.57 -14.63
N GLN A 37 -16.66 12.24 -15.78
CA GLN A 37 -16.51 11.60 -17.09
C GLN A 37 -15.24 10.74 -17.21
N HIS A 38 -14.24 10.93 -16.34
CA HIS A 38 -12.96 10.20 -16.37
C HIS A 38 -12.84 9.14 -15.25
N ILE A 39 -13.89 8.92 -14.44
CA ILE A 39 -13.86 7.97 -13.32
C ILE A 39 -13.53 6.55 -13.79
N SER A 40 -14.11 6.08 -14.89
CA SER A 40 -13.84 4.73 -15.44
C SER A 40 -12.39 4.56 -15.87
N PHE A 41 -11.77 5.60 -16.44
CA PHE A 41 -10.35 5.58 -16.76
C PHE A 41 -9.48 5.54 -15.49
N ALA A 42 -9.77 6.41 -14.52
CA ALA A 42 -9.04 6.47 -13.25
C ALA A 42 -9.06 5.13 -12.50
N LEU A 43 -10.24 4.51 -12.39
CA LEU A 43 -10.41 3.21 -11.73
C LEU A 43 -9.66 2.09 -12.47
N ARG A 44 -9.67 2.08 -13.81
CA ARG A 44 -8.92 1.09 -14.60
C ARG A 44 -7.42 1.22 -14.41
N VAL A 45 -6.90 2.45 -14.36
CA VAL A 45 -5.48 2.69 -14.08
C VAL A 45 -5.13 2.17 -12.69
N GLN A 46 -5.92 2.50 -11.68
CA GLN A 46 -5.70 2.06 -10.30
C GLN A 46 -5.75 0.53 -10.17
N GLU A 47 -6.72 -0.13 -10.78
CA GLU A 47 -6.85 -1.59 -10.78
C GLU A 47 -5.68 -2.27 -11.52
N ARG A 48 -5.27 -1.73 -12.67
CA ARG A 48 -4.13 -2.25 -13.45
C ARG A 48 -2.82 -2.14 -12.67
N VAL A 49 -2.58 -0.99 -12.05
CA VAL A 49 -1.38 -0.74 -11.24
C VAL A 49 -1.39 -1.67 -10.03
N SER A 50 -2.53 -1.80 -9.35
CA SER A 50 -2.65 -2.65 -8.16
C SER A 50 -2.41 -4.13 -8.51
N SER A 51 -3.12 -4.66 -9.50
CA SER A 51 -3.04 -6.07 -9.90
C SER A 51 -1.70 -6.47 -10.52
N ARG A 52 -1.06 -5.59 -11.33
CA ARG A 52 0.15 -5.94 -12.09
C ARG A 52 1.46 -5.45 -11.51
N ILE A 53 1.44 -4.45 -10.64
CA ILE A 53 2.65 -3.85 -10.08
C ILE A 53 2.67 -4.05 -8.57
N VAL A 54 1.68 -3.51 -7.87
CA VAL A 54 1.67 -3.49 -6.40
C VAL A 54 1.62 -4.90 -5.84
N LEU A 55 0.74 -5.76 -6.35
CA LEU A 55 0.52 -7.10 -5.83
C LEU A 55 1.71 -8.06 -6.03
N PRO A 56 2.31 -8.19 -7.24
CA PRO A 56 3.50 -9.02 -7.41
C PRO A 56 4.73 -8.49 -6.66
N LEU A 57 4.89 -7.16 -6.57
CA LEU A 57 5.97 -6.58 -5.76
C LEU A 57 5.73 -6.75 -4.25
N SER A 58 4.47 -6.70 -3.82
CA SER A 58 4.09 -7.05 -2.45
C SER A 58 4.43 -8.49 -2.15
N ALA A 59 4.18 -9.43 -3.07
CA ALA A 59 4.59 -10.82 -2.89
C ALA A 59 6.12 -10.99 -2.84
N SER A 60 6.87 -10.28 -3.69
CA SER A 60 8.34 -10.34 -3.67
C SER A 60 8.95 -9.73 -2.40
N LEU A 61 8.26 -8.77 -1.78
CA LEU A 61 8.60 -8.25 -0.44
C LEU A 61 8.53 -9.32 0.64
N ALA A 62 7.53 -10.21 0.62
CA ALA A 62 7.48 -11.34 1.55
C ALA A 62 8.73 -12.22 1.41
N VAL A 63 9.05 -12.60 0.17
CA VAL A 63 10.18 -13.48 -0.14
C VAL A 63 11.50 -12.83 0.27
N SER A 64 11.70 -11.56 -0.08
CA SER A 64 12.94 -10.83 0.27
C SER A 64 13.06 -10.56 1.77
N GLY A 65 11.95 -10.34 2.49
CA GLY A 65 11.94 -10.19 3.94
C GLY A 65 12.33 -11.48 4.66
N VAL A 66 11.82 -12.62 4.19
CA VAL A 66 12.25 -13.94 4.66
C VAL A 66 13.74 -14.18 4.37
N GLY A 67 14.22 -13.81 3.18
CA GLY A 67 15.63 -13.86 2.81
C GLY A 67 16.53 -13.04 3.76
N LEU A 68 16.07 -11.86 4.17
CA LEU A 68 16.75 -11.02 5.18
C LEU A 68 16.84 -11.71 6.55
N LEU A 69 15.77 -12.37 7.01
CA LEU A 69 15.78 -13.08 8.29
C LEU A 69 16.83 -14.19 8.31
N PHE A 70 16.92 -14.96 7.23
CA PHE A 70 17.92 -16.01 7.09
C PHE A 70 19.33 -15.43 6.97
N ALA A 71 19.53 -14.40 6.14
CA ALA A 71 20.85 -13.81 5.91
C ALA A 71 21.39 -13.07 7.15
N ALA A 72 20.53 -12.50 7.98
CA ALA A 72 20.91 -11.80 9.21
C ALA A 72 21.05 -12.74 10.43
N GLY A 73 20.63 -14.01 10.32
CA GLY A 73 20.71 -14.97 11.43
C GLY A 73 19.87 -14.58 12.65
N VAL A 74 18.74 -13.89 12.43
CA VAL A 74 17.89 -13.37 13.52
C VAL A 74 17.12 -14.50 14.19
N ASN A 75 17.20 -14.57 15.52
CA ASN A 75 16.41 -15.51 16.31
C ASN A 75 14.99 -14.98 16.54
N LEU A 76 14.00 -15.47 15.78
CA LEU A 76 12.59 -15.05 15.90
C LEU A 76 12.03 -15.19 17.31
N ALA A 77 12.44 -16.22 18.05
CA ALA A 77 11.97 -16.48 19.41
C ALA A 77 12.41 -15.40 20.43
N ARG A 78 13.50 -14.68 20.17
CA ARG A 78 14.02 -13.62 21.06
C ARG A 78 13.62 -12.21 20.62
N THR A 79 12.84 -12.10 19.54
CA THR A 79 12.62 -10.85 18.82
C THR A 79 11.12 -10.60 18.66
N PRO A 80 10.37 -10.31 19.74
CA PRO A 80 8.90 -10.29 19.73
C PRO A 80 8.32 -9.22 18.80
N TYR A 81 9.00 -8.08 18.62
CA TYR A 81 8.57 -7.03 17.69
C TYR A 81 8.51 -7.53 16.22
N LEU A 82 9.34 -8.50 15.86
CA LEU A 82 9.37 -9.05 14.51
C LEU A 82 8.08 -9.84 14.20
N TRP A 83 7.49 -10.49 15.20
CA TRP A 83 6.20 -11.16 15.05
C TRP A 83 5.08 -10.17 14.78
N VAL A 84 5.09 -9.01 15.45
CA VAL A 84 4.13 -7.94 15.21
C VAL A 84 4.27 -7.42 13.79
N ALA A 85 5.49 -7.14 13.33
CA ALA A 85 5.74 -6.70 11.96
C ALA A 85 5.28 -7.71 10.90
N ILE A 86 5.57 -9.01 11.11
CA ILE A 86 5.12 -10.09 10.22
C ILE A 86 3.58 -10.18 10.20
N ALA A 87 2.93 -10.16 11.37
CA ALA A 87 1.48 -10.24 11.46
C ALA A 87 0.80 -9.05 10.77
N LEU A 88 1.29 -7.83 11.01
CA LEU A 88 0.81 -6.61 10.36
C LEU A 88 0.99 -6.65 8.84
N TYR A 89 2.15 -7.13 8.36
CA TYR A 89 2.41 -7.30 6.94
C TYR A 89 1.44 -8.31 6.30
N LEU A 90 1.24 -9.48 6.93
CA LEU A 90 0.30 -10.50 6.44
C LEU A 90 -1.13 -9.99 6.42
N ALA A 91 -1.54 -9.22 7.44
CA ALA A 91 -2.86 -8.58 7.47
C ALA A 91 -3.03 -7.59 6.31
N GLY A 92 -2.01 -6.76 6.03
CA GLY A 92 -2.04 -5.83 4.91
C GLY A 92 -2.08 -6.52 3.53
N LEU A 93 -1.31 -7.60 3.38
CA LEU A 93 -1.30 -8.42 2.16
C LEU A 93 -2.64 -9.13 1.95
N ALA A 94 -3.22 -9.70 3.01
CA ALA A 94 -4.54 -10.32 2.97
C ALA A 94 -5.64 -9.31 2.61
N ASN A 95 -5.60 -8.11 3.20
CA ASN A 95 -6.50 -7.02 2.85
C ASN A 95 -6.38 -6.67 1.35
N GLY A 96 -5.16 -6.56 0.84
CA GLY A 96 -4.87 -6.34 -0.57
C GLY A 96 -5.51 -7.40 -1.49
N LEU A 97 -5.27 -8.67 -1.18
CA LEU A 97 -5.70 -9.82 -1.99
C LEU A 97 -7.21 -10.07 -1.92
N PHE A 98 -7.78 -10.05 -0.73
CA PHE A 98 -9.15 -10.53 -0.49
C PHE A 98 -10.19 -9.41 -0.45
N ILE A 99 -9.77 -8.15 -0.24
CA ILE A 99 -10.70 -7.03 -0.08
C ILE A 99 -10.49 -5.98 -1.16
N LEU A 100 -9.29 -5.40 -1.27
CA LEU A 100 -9.01 -4.29 -2.18
C LEU A 100 -9.11 -4.73 -3.66
N LEU A 101 -8.45 -5.83 -4.04
CA LEU A 101 -8.45 -6.33 -5.42
C LEU A 101 -9.87 -6.66 -5.95
N PRO A 102 -10.70 -7.48 -5.26
CA PRO A 102 -12.05 -7.75 -5.76
C PRO A 102 -12.97 -6.53 -5.71
N THR A 103 -12.73 -5.58 -4.79
CA THR A 103 -13.49 -4.32 -4.73
C THR A 103 -13.15 -3.42 -5.91
N GLY A 104 -11.86 -3.29 -6.25
CA GLY A 104 -11.38 -2.51 -7.40
C GLY A 104 -11.94 -3.03 -8.73
N ALA A 105 -11.89 -4.36 -8.95
CA ALA A 105 -12.50 -4.99 -10.11
C ALA A 105 -14.02 -4.69 -10.23
N LYS A 106 -14.77 -4.79 -9.12
CA LYS A 106 -16.20 -4.46 -9.09
C LYS A 106 -16.47 -2.99 -9.39
N LEU A 107 -15.66 -2.08 -8.84
CA LEU A 107 -15.75 -0.64 -9.11
C LEU A 107 -15.54 -0.32 -10.59
N VAL A 108 -14.57 -0.97 -11.25
CA VAL A 108 -14.35 -0.83 -12.69
C VAL A 108 -15.58 -1.29 -13.48
N HIS A 109 -16.12 -2.47 -13.19
CA HIS A 109 -17.30 -2.99 -13.88
C HIS A 109 -18.52 -2.07 -13.75
N MET A 110 -18.77 -1.56 -12.54
CA MET A 110 -19.86 -0.61 -12.29
C MET A 110 -19.64 0.73 -13.00
N ALA A 111 -18.40 1.24 -12.99
CA ALA A 111 -18.06 2.47 -13.68
C ALA A 111 -18.22 2.35 -15.21
N ASP A 112 -17.85 1.21 -15.80
CA ASP A 112 -18.04 0.95 -17.22
C ASP A 112 -19.54 0.82 -17.57
N ALA A 113 -20.33 0.15 -16.74
CA ALA A 113 -21.78 0.05 -16.92
C ALA A 113 -22.48 1.42 -16.85
N MET A 114 -22.08 2.28 -15.91
CA MET A 114 -22.58 3.65 -15.81
C MET A 114 -22.17 4.50 -17.01
N THR A 115 -20.93 4.38 -17.47
CA THR A 115 -20.43 5.12 -18.64
C THR A 115 -21.18 4.70 -19.90
N GLY A 116 -21.40 3.39 -20.09
CA GLY A 116 -22.18 2.85 -21.20
C GLY A 116 -23.65 3.30 -21.16
N ALA A 117 -24.30 3.20 -20.00
CA ALA A 117 -25.67 3.67 -19.81
C ALA A 117 -25.82 5.18 -20.05
N ARG A 118 -24.83 5.98 -19.63
CA ARG A 118 -24.80 7.42 -19.89
C ARG A 118 -24.58 7.73 -21.37
N ALA A 119 -23.73 6.98 -22.07
CA ALA A 119 -23.54 7.11 -23.51
C ALA A 119 -24.83 6.82 -24.29
N LEU A 120 -25.56 5.76 -23.90
CA LEU A 120 -26.89 5.42 -24.41
C LEU A 120 -27.93 6.50 -24.10
N ALA A 121 -27.95 7.03 -22.87
CA ALA A 121 -28.89 8.08 -22.47
C ALA A 121 -28.62 9.43 -23.16
N SER A 122 -27.34 9.79 -23.38
CA SER A 122 -26.96 11.01 -24.12
C SER A 122 -27.31 10.96 -25.61
N ALA A 123 -27.68 9.80 -26.14
CA ALA A 123 -28.19 9.65 -27.49
C ALA A 123 -29.71 9.92 -27.60
N GLY A 124 -30.41 10.09 -26.46
CA GLY A 124 -31.84 10.42 -26.40
C GLY A 124 -32.09 11.89 -26.02
N PRO A 125 -33.22 12.51 -26.46
CA PRO A 125 -33.56 13.87 -26.07
C PRO A 125 -34.00 13.89 -24.59
N GLY A 126 -33.18 14.48 -23.70
CA GLY A 126 -33.52 14.68 -22.28
C GLY A 126 -32.58 14.05 -21.25
N ALA A 127 -31.29 13.92 -21.55
CA ALA A 127 -30.32 13.21 -20.69
C ALA A 127 -30.00 13.95 -19.37
N ALA A 128 -30.79 13.70 -18.33
CA ALA A 128 -30.40 14.00 -16.95
C ALA A 128 -29.34 12.98 -16.49
N ALA A 129 -28.23 13.46 -15.94
CA ALA A 129 -27.20 12.61 -15.36
C ALA A 129 -27.76 11.88 -14.13
N ALA A 130 -28.01 10.57 -14.26
CA ALA A 130 -28.37 9.74 -13.13
C ALA A 130 -27.25 9.77 -12.08
N ALA A 131 -27.62 10.01 -10.82
CA ALA A 131 -26.68 9.99 -9.70
C ALA A 131 -26.01 8.61 -9.58
N PRO A 132 -24.76 8.53 -9.09
CA PRO A 132 -24.09 7.25 -8.89
C PRO A 132 -24.93 6.34 -7.98
N PRO A 133 -25.08 5.03 -8.30
CA PRO A 133 -25.77 4.08 -7.46
C PRO A 133 -25.19 4.08 -6.04
N ALA A 134 -26.05 3.97 -5.02
CA ALA A 134 -25.63 3.95 -3.62
C ALA A 134 -24.59 2.84 -3.34
N GLU A 135 -24.68 1.71 -4.04
CA GLU A 135 -23.73 0.61 -3.98
C GLU A 135 -22.31 1.02 -4.44
N PHE A 136 -22.21 1.82 -5.51
CA PHE A 136 -20.92 2.31 -6.01
C PHE A 136 -20.22 3.20 -4.99
N MET A 137 -20.97 4.11 -4.36
CA MET A 137 -20.44 4.97 -3.30
C MET A 137 -20.05 4.18 -2.04
N ALA A 138 -20.79 3.11 -1.72
CA ALA A 138 -20.44 2.21 -0.63
C ALA A 138 -19.11 1.48 -0.89
N LEU A 139 -18.87 1.03 -2.12
CA LEU A 139 -17.60 0.40 -2.51
C LEU A 139 -16.43 1.38 -2.48
N ILE A 140 -16.61 2.62 -2.94
CA ILE A 140 -15.58 3.67 -2.81
C ILE A 140 -15.23 3.92 -1.34
N LYS A 141 -16.24 4.06 -0.47
CA LYS A 141 -16.03 4.28 0.95
C LYS A 141 -15.30 3.08 1.59
N ARG A 142 -15.66 1.86 1.21
CA ARG A 142 -14.98 0.63 1.63
C ARG A 142 -13.51 0.67 1.23
N GLU A 143 -13.21 0.97 -0.03
CA GLU A 143 -11.84 1.07 -0.53
C GLU A 143 -11.03 2.15 0.21
N GLN A 144 -11.62 3.33 0.46
CA GLN A 144 -10.98 4.39 1.24
C GLN A 144 -10.67 3.97 2.68
N VAL A 145 -11.61 3.29 3.35
CA VAL A 145 -11.40 2.80 4.73
C VAL A 145 -10.29 1.74 4.76
N PHE A 146 -10.34 0.74 3.89
CA PHE A 146 -9.34 -0.32 3.87
C PHE A 146 -7.97 0.17 3.36
N GLY A 147 -7.94 1.17 2.48
CA GLY A 147 -6.73 1.89 2.10
C GLY A 147 -6.12 2.66 3.28
N ALA A 148 -6.93 3.38 4.04
CA ALA A 148 -6.48 4.08 5.24
C ALA A 148 -5.96 3.12 6.32
N ILE A 149 -6.62 1.98 6.50
CA ILE A 149 -6.16 0.91 7.40
C ILE A 149 -4.78 0.39 6.95
N ASN A 150 -4.60 0.08 5.67
CA ASN A 150 -3.29 -0.35 5.15
C ASN A 150 -2.21 0.74 5.35
N GLY A 151 -2.55 2.01 5.14
CA GLY A 151 -1.65 3.13 5.43
C GLY A 151 -1.24 3.20 6.91
N ALA A 152 -2.21 3.03 7.81
CA ALA A 152 -1.96 3.00 9.25
C ALA A 152 -1.09 1.81 9.67
N ILE A 153 -1.30 0.63 9.07
CA ILE A 153 -0.47 -0.56 9.30
C ILE A 153 0.99 -0.28 8.91
N VAL A 154 1.23 0.27 7.72
CA VAL A 154 2.59 0.62 7.27
C VAL A 154 3.22 1.65 8.22
N PHE A 155 2.46 2.67 8.61
CA PHE A 155 2.94 3.68 9.55
C PHE A 155 3.29 3.07 10.92
N ALA A 156 2.44 2.17 11.44
CA ALA A 156 2.68 1.48 12.71
C ALA A 156 3.99 0.68 12.68
N ILE A 157 4.24 -0.07 11.61
CA ILE A 157 5.50 -0.81 11.40
C ILE A 157 6.71 0.13 11.45
N VAL A 158 6.62 1.29 10.80
CA VAL A 158 7.72 2.29 10.76
C VAL A 158 7.92 2.95 12.13
N THR A 159 6.85 3.20 12.89
CA THR A 159 6.97 3.84 14.21
C THR A 159 7.43 2.90 15.31
N ASP A 160 7.12 1.62 15.23
CA ASP A 160 7.56 0.61 16.20
C ASP A 160 9.09 0.48 16.21
N ASP A 161 9.72 0.49 15.03
CA ASP A 161 11.18 0.47 14.88
C ASP A 161 11.87 1.67 15.56
N ARG A 162 11.20 2.84 15.59
CA ARG A 162 11.71 4.03 16.29
C ARG A 162 11.68 3.89 17.81
N GLN A 163 10.75 3.12 18.38
CA GLN A 163 10.73 2.89 19.83
C GLN A 163 11.82 1.90 20.24
N ALA A 164 12.02 0.82 19.46
CA ALA A 164 13.09 -0.15 19.70
C ALA A 164 14.51 0.47 19.67
N GLY A 165 14.71 1.54 18.89
CA GLY A 165 15.96 2.30 18.88
C GLY A 165 16.14 3.28 20.05
N ARG A 166 15.05 3.73 20.68
CA ARG A 166 15.06 4.71 21.77
C ARG A 166 15.44 4.10 23.12
N ASP A 167 15.13 2.82 23.32
CA ASP A 167 15.43 2.08 24.54
C ASP A 167 16.86 1.51 24.58
N ARG A 168 17.65 1.70 23.51
CA ARG A 168 19.07 1.34 23.54
C ARG A 168 19.84 2.41 24.33
N PRO A 169 20.58 2.03 25.39
CA PRO A 169 21.41 2.98 26.12
C PRO A 169 22.42 3.61 25.16
N ARG A 170 22.38 4.94 25.02
CA ARG A 170 23.35 5.67 24.20
C ARG A 170 24.74 5.39 24.78
N PRO A 171 25.71 4.93 23.97
CA PRO A 171 27.07 4.80 24.46
C PRO A 171 27.52 6.20 24.90
N ALA A 172 27.88 6.33 26.18
CA ALA A 172 28.43 7.57 26.72
C ALA A 172 29.69 7.90 25.91
N VAL A 173 29.57 8.84 24.97
CA VAL A 173 30.72 9.38 24.23
C VAL A 173 31.56 10.14 25.25
N ARG A 174 32.49 9.42 25.88
CA ARG A 174 33.45 9.99 26.81
C ARG A 174 34.49 10.73 25.97
N LEU A 175 34.19 12.00 25.68
CA LEU A 175 35.14 12.95 25.07
C LEU A 175 36.34 13.07 26.00
N THR A 176 37.34 12.22 25.77
CA THR A 176 38.61 12.28 26.47
C THR A 176 39.47 13.27 25.70
N VAL A 177 39.31 14.56 26.04
CA VAL A 177 40.19 15.62 25.55
C VAL A 177 41.58 15.35 26.13
N ARG A 178 42.41 14.69 25.32
CA ARG A 178 43.81 14.41 25.67
C ARG A 178 44.63 15.65 25.31
N THR A 179 44.62 16.67 26.15
CA THR A 179 45.63 17.73 26.13
C THR A 179 46.99 17.09 26.44
N ARG A 180 47.80 16.88 25.41
CA ARG A 180 49.24 16.70 25.57
C ARG A 180 49.87 18.08 25.52
N CYS A 181 50.45 18.50 26.64
CA CYS A 181 51.54 19.48 26.68
C CYS A 181 52.83 18.82 26.20
#